data_AF-A0A3N5KTC7-F1
#
_entry.id   AF-A0A3N5KTC7-F1
#
_cell.length_a   1.000
_cell.length_b   1.000
_cell.length_c   1.000
_cell.angle_alpha   90.00
_cell.angle_beta   90.00
_cell.angle_gamma   90.00
#
_symmetry.space_group_name_H-M   'P 1'
#
loop_
_entity.id
_entity.type
_entity.pdbx_description
1 polymer ?
#
loop_
_entity_poly.entity_id
_entity_poly.type
_entity_poly.pdbx_seq_one_letter_code
_entity_poly.pdbx_strand_id
1 'polypeptide(L)'
;MHRLTADDTRELRQFGVTLAAFIGLAFWLVVPWLKESVRPLWPLVVGGALAATALAWPRSILPVHRVLLPVLRVVGAINTWLLLGALYFGILLPVGWLLRRLGRLQYVTRFDPSAESYRIEVAKDHRVRLEEPF
;
A
#
# COMPACT_ATOMS: atom_id res chain seq x y z
N MET A 1 -9.93 10.44 -12.40
CA MET A 1 -10.30 9.02 -12.26
C MET A 1 -10.59 8.45 -13.64
N HIS A 2 -9.67 7.70 -14.24
CA HIS A 2 -9.89 7.07 -15.54
C HIS A 2 -10.72 5.79 -15.30
N ARG A 3 -11.97 5.78 -15.74
CA ARG A 3 -12.80 4.57 -15.75
C ARG A 3 -12.57 3.93 -17.11
N LEU A 4 -12.08 2.68 -17.14
CA LEU A 4 -11.94 1.94 -18.39
C LEU A 4 -13.27 2.01 -19.16
N THR A 5 -13.19 2.53 -20.37
CA THR A 5 -14.32 2.55 -21.30
C THR A 5 -14.23 1.30 -22.19
N ALA A 6 -15.32 0.97 -22.88
CA ALA A 6 -15.33 -0.19 -23.77
C ALA A 6 -14.39 -0.04 -24.98
N ASP A 7 -13.80 1.15 -25.16
CA ASP A 7 -12.85 1.48 -26.22
C ASP A 7 -11.40 1.18 -25.82
N ASP A 8 -11.11 1.08 -24.51
CA ASP A 8 -9.78 0.80 -23.95
C ASP A 8 -9.43 -0.70 -23.99
N THR A 9 -9.56 -1.30 -25.17
CA THR A 9 -9.40 -2.74 -25.41
C THR A 9 -8.02 -3.27 -24.98
N ARG A 10 -6.97 -2.45 -25.03
CA ARG A 10 -5.62 -2.81 -24.57
C ARG A 10 -5.54 -2.96 -23.06
N GLU A 11 -6.12 -2.02 -22.30
CA GLU A 11 -6.11 -2.06 -20.83
C GLU A 11 -7.00 -3.20 -20.30
N LEU A 12 -8.14 -3.45 -20.95
CA LEU A 12 -9.01 -4.59 -20.66
C LEU A 12 -8.31 -5.94 -20.90
N ARG A 13 -7.56 -6.07 -22.00
CA ARG A 13 -6.74 -7.27 -22.27
C ARG A 13 -5.67 -7.47 -21.20
N GLN A 14 -4.93 -6.41 -20.88
CA GLN A 14 -3.86 -6.49 -19.89
C GLN A 14 -4.41 -6.89 -18.53
N PHE A 15 -5.51 -6.26 -18.07
CA PHE A 15 -6.18 -6.64 -16.83
C PHE A 15 -6.62 -8.11 -16.84
N GLY A 16 -7.26 -8.58 -17.92
CA GLY A 16 -7.69 -9.97 -18.06
C GLY A 16 -6.53 -10.96 -17.99
N VAL A 17 -5.43 -10.69 -18.70
CA VAL A 17 -4.22 -11.54 -18.68
C VAL A 17 -3.55 -11.50 -17.32
N THR A 18 -3.41 -10.33 -16.68
CA THR A 18 -2.82 -10.22 -15.35
C THR A 18 -3.66 -10.96 -14.31
N LEU A 19 -4.99 -10.86 -14.37
CA LEU A 19 -5.89 -11.59 -13.48
C LEU A 19 -5.82 -13.11 -13.70
N ALA A 20 -5.81 -13.55 -14.97
CA ALA A 20 -5.64 -14.96 -15.32
C ALA A 20 -4.30 -15.52 -14.84
N ALA A 21 -3.20 -14.78 -15.03
CA ALA A 21 -1.87 -15.14 -14.57
C ALA A 21 -1.81 -15.18 -13.04
N PHE A 22 -2.44 -14.22 -12.36
CA PHE A 22 -2.51 -14.20 -10.89
C PHE A 22 -3.29 -15.40 -10.36
N ILE A 23 -4.47 -15.72 -10.93
CA ILE A 23 -5.25 -16.90 -10.53
C ILE A 23 -4.47 -18.19 -10.80
N GLY A 24 -3.90 -18.32 -12.00
CA GLY A 24 -3.10 -19.49 -12.38
C GLY A 24 -1.91 -19.69 -11.45
N LEU A 25 -1.10 -18.66 -11.24
CA LEU A 25 0.11 -18.74 -10.43
C LEU A 25 -0.19 -18.88 -8.93
N ALA A 26 -1.11 -18.06 -8.40
CA ALA A 26 -1.44 -18.08 -6.97
C ALA A 26 -2.05 -19.44 -6.59
N PHE A 27 -3.03 -19.93 -7.34
CA PHE A 27 -3.66 -21.22 -6.97
C PHE A 27 -2.81 -22.43 -7.35
N TRP A 28 -2.01 -22.37 -8.42
CA TRP A 28 -1.07 -23.47 -8.73
C TRP A 28 0.07 -23.53 -7.71
N LEU A 29 0.59 -22.40 -7.20
CA LEU A 29 1.73 -22.40 -6.29
C LEU A 29 1.30 -22.52 -4.81
N VAL A 30 0.24 -21.84 -4.39
CA VAL A 30 -0.17 -21.76 -2.98
C VAL A 30 -0.95 -23.00 -2.52
N VAL A 31 -1.81 -23.57 -3.37
CA VAL A 31 -2.61 -24.75 -2.99
C VAL A 31 -1.77 -25.99 -2.67
N PRO A 32 -0.76 -26.39 -3.47
CA PRO A 32 0.09 -27.53 -3.13
C PRO A 32 1.00 -27.28 -1.92
N TRP A 33 1.21 -26.01 -1.56
CA TRP A 33 1.95 -25.64 -0.34
C TRP A 33 1.08 -25.79 0.92
N LEU A 34 -0.24 -25.57 0.80
CA LEU A 34 -1.19 -25.66 1.92
C LEU A 34 -1.71 -27.08 2.16
N LYS A 35 -1.76 -27.91 1.12
CA LYS A 35 -2.17 -29.30 1.17
C LYS A 35 -1.13 -30.08 0.37
N GLU A 36 -0.51 -31.10 0.95
CA GLU A 36 0.36 -32.10 0.27
C GLU A 36 -0.45 -32.93 -0.76
N SER A 37 -1.20 -32.27 -1.60
CA SER A 37 -2.17 -32.84 -2.51
C SER A 37 -1.81 -32.49 -3.95
N VAL A 38 -2.29 -33.32 -4.87
CA VAL A 38 -2.02 -33.22 -6.31
C VAL A 38 -2.34 -31.80 -6.80
N ARG A 39 -1.38 -31.20 -7.51
CA ARG A 39 -1.50 -29.83 -8.05
C ARG A 39 -2.84 -29.71 -8.78
N PRO A 40 -3.79 -28.89 -8.29
CA PRO A 40 -5.10 -28.80 -8.92
C PRO A 40 -4.94 -28.20 -10.31
N LEU A 41 -5.45 -28.89 -11.33
CA LEU A 41 -5.41 -28.41 -12.73
C LEU A 41 -6.51 -27.38 -13.03
N TRP A 42 -7.55 -27.31 -12.20
CA TRP A 42 -8.68 -26.39 -12.40
C TRP A 42 -8.30 -24.90 -12.49
N PRO A 43 -7.31 -24.35 -11.75
CA PRO A 43 -6.93 -22.94 -11.85
C PRO A 43 -6.27 -22.61 -13.19
N LEU A 44 -5.57 -23.58 -13.78
CA LEU A 44 -5.00 -23.45 -15.13
C LEU A 44 -6.09 -23.43 -16.19
N VAL A 45 -7.13 -24.26 -16.05
CA VAL A 45 -8.27 -24.27 -16.97
C VAL A 45 -9.07 -22.98 -16.86
N VAL A 46 -9.37 -22.53 -15.64
CA VAL A 46 -10.12 -21.28 -15.40
C VAL A 46 -9.29 -20.06 -15.83
N GLY A 47 -8.01 -20.01 -15.47
CA GLY A 47 -7.10 -18.94 -15.90
C GLY A 47 -6.92 -18.91 -17.42
N GLY A 48 -6.75 -20.08 -18.05
CA GLY A 48 -6.63 -20.21 -19.50
C GLY A 48 -7.90 -19.77 -20.23
N ALA A 49 -9.08 -20.18 -19.75
CA ALA A 49 -10.36 -19.74 -20.30
C ALA A 49 -10.56 -18.23 -20.15
N LEU A 50 -10.15 -17.66 -19.01
CA LEU A 50 -10.22 -16.23 -18.75
C LEU A 50 -9.24 -15.43 -19.62
N ALA A 51 -8.04 -15.95 -19.86
CA ALA A 51 -7.07 -15.36 -20.78
C ALA A 51 -7.54 -15.46 -22.24
N ALA A 52 -8.11 -16.59 -22.65
CA ALA A 52 -8.64 -16.79 -23.99
C ALA A 52 -9.82 -15.84 -24.27
N THR A 53 -10.74 -15.69 -23.31
CA THR A 53 -11.83 -14.71 -23.40
C THR A 53 -11.34 -13.27 -23.37
N ALA A 54 -10.27 -12.97 -22.61
CA ALA A 54 -9.61 -11.66 -22.64
C ALA A 54 -9.06 -11.31 -24.03
N LEU A 55 -8.42 -12.27 -24.69
CA LEU A 55 -7.82 -12.07 -26.01
C LEU A 55 -8.86 -12.05 -27.13
N ALA A 56 -9.86 -12.94 -27.09
CA ALA A 56 -10.87 -13.06 -28.13
C ALA A 56 -11.94 -11.94 -28.04
N TRP A 57 -12.35 -11.56 -26.83
CA TRP A 57 -13.41 -10.57 -26.63
C TRP A 57 -13.18 -9.70 -25.40
N PRO A 58 -12.26 -8.72 -25.44
CA PRO A 58 -11.88 -7.93 -24.28
C PRO A 58 -13.03 -7.11 -23.67
N ARG A 59 -14.05 -6.75 -24.48
CA ARG A 59 -15.24 -6.03 -23.98
C ARG A 59 -16.04 -6.83 -22.94
N SER A 60 -15.95 -8.16 -22.97
CA SER A 60 -16.63 -9.05 -22.00
C SER A 60 -16.01 -8.98 -20.60
N ILE A 61 -14.78 -8.47 -20.47
CA ILE A 61 -14.07 -8.31 -19.19
C ILE A 61 -14.49 -7.03 -18.47
N LEU A 62 -15.11 -6.08 -19.16
CA LEU A 62 -15.58 -4.84 -18.57
C LEU A 62 -16.48 -5.01 -17.33
N PRO A 63 -17.51 -5.89 -17.31
CA PRO A 63 -18.28 -6.15 -16.10
C PRO A 63 -17.45 -6.74 -14.97
N VAL A 64 -16.57 -7.70 -15.27
CA VAL A 64 -15.66 -8.31 -14.28
C VAL A 64 -14.76 -7.25 -13.66
N HIS A 65 -14.15 -6.41 -14.49
CA HIS A 65 -13.32 -5.30 -14.05
C HIS A 65 -14.09 -4.30 -13.17
N ARG A 66 -15.34 -3.95 -13.52
CA ARG A 66 -16.16 -3.04 -12.71
C ARG A 66 -16.48 -3.59 -11.32
N VAL A 67 -16.77 -4.89 -11.22
CA VAL A 67 -17.07 -5.54 -9.93
C VAL A 67 -15.81 -5.73 -9.10
N LEU A 68 -14.68 -6.05 -9.74
CA LEU A 68 -13.44 -6.39 -9.04
C LEU A 68 -12.63 -5.14 -8.63
N LEU A 69 -12.67 -4.06 -9.39
CA LEU A 69 -12.01 -2.79 -9.09
C LEU A 69 -12.22 -2.26 -7.64
N PRO A 70 -13.45 -2.17 -7.12
CA PRO A 70 -13.66 -1.69 -5.75
C PRO A 70 -12.98 -2.61 -4.73
N VAL A 71 -12.98 -3.92 -4.96
CA VAL A 71 -12.27 -4.90 -4.11
C VAL A 71 -10.77 -4.62 -4.14
N LEU A 72 -10.16 -4.49 -5.32
CA LEU A 72 -8.74 -4.16 -5.45
C LEU A 72 -8.39 -2.85 -4.74
N ARG A 73 -9.27 -1.85 -4.81
CA ARG A 73 -9.05 -0.55 -4.15
C ARG A 73 -9.07 -0.68 -2.63
N VAL A 74 -10.04 -1.42 -2.08
CA VAL A 74 -10.12 -1.65 -0.63
C VAL A 74 -8.89 -2.42 -0.15
N VAL A 75 -8.51 -3.49 -0.86
CA VAL A 75 -7.30 -4.26 -0.55
C VAL A 75 -6.04 -3.37 -0.61
N GLY A 76 -5.92 -2.52 -1.62
CA GLY A 76 -4.80 -1.58 -1.74
C GLY A 76 -4.74 -0.53 -0.61
N ALA A 77 -5.91 -0.03 -0.19
CA ALA A 77 -6.01 0.89 0.95
C ALA A 77 -5.57 0.21 2.25
N ILE A 78 -6.06 -1.02 2.49
CA ILE A 78 -5.66 -1.83 3.64
C ILE A 78 -4.16 -2.09 3.61
N ASN A 79 -3.59 -2.44 2.45
CA ASN A 79 -2.14 -2.66 2.31
C ASN A 79 -1.32 -1.42 2.69
N THR A 80 -1.77 -0.23 2.27
CA THR A 80 -1.08 1.03 2.61
C THR A 80 -1.10 1.26 4.12
N TRP A 81 -2.26 1.09 4.76
CA TRP A 81 -2.38 1.22 6.21
C TRP A 81 -1.59 0.16 6.97
N LEU A 82 -1.58 -1.07 6.46
CA LEU A 82 -0.85 -2.18 7.04
C LEU A 82 0.66 -1.96 6.96
N LEU A 83 1.17 -1.52 5.81
CA LEU A 83 2.59 -1.19 5.64
C LEU A 83 3.02 -0.03 6.54
N LEU A 84 2.22 1.04 6.59
CA LEU A 84 2.50 2.17 7.48
C LEU A 84 2.44 1.74 8.96
N GLY A 85 1.45 0.93 9.33
CA GLY A 85 1.32 0.37 10.66
C GLY A 85 2.53 -0.49 11.01
N ALA A 86 2.93 -1.42 10.13
CA ALA A 86 4.09 -2.28 10.32
C ALA A 86 5.39 -1.47 10.43
N LEU A 87 5.58 -0.45 9.60
CA LEU A 87 6.74 0.44 9.68
C LEU A 87 6.75 1.23 10.99
N TYR A 88 5.59 1.77 11.40
CA TYR A 88 5.47 2.53 12.63
C TYR A 88 5.73 1.65 13.85
N PHE A 89 4.97 0.58 14.03
CA PHE A 89 5.08 -0.28 15.20
C PHE A 89 6.33 -1.15 15.21
N GLY A 90 6.85 -1.52 14.04
CA GLY A 90 8.04 -2.37 13.90
C GLY A 90 9.36 -1.61 13.98
N ILE A 91 9.40 -0.35 13.52
CA ILE A 91 10.66 0.43 13.44
C ILE A 91 10.56 1.74 14.22
N LEU A 92 9.64 2.63 13.85
CA LEU A 92 9.62 3.99 14.41
C LEU A 92 9.34 3.99 15.92
N LEU A 93 8.37 3.20 16.36
CA LEU A 93 7.89 3.08 17.73
C LEU A 93 8.98 2.49 18.66
N PRO A 94 9.65 1.36 18.34
CA PRO A 94 10.75 0.87 19.17
C PRO A 94 11.97 1.78 19.17
N VAL A 95 12.32 2.41 18.05
CA VAL A 95 13.42 3.38 17.99
C VAL A 95 13.11 4.60 18.86
N GLY A 96 11.92 5.18 18.74
CA GLY A 96 11.49 6.29 19.57
C GLY A 96 11.45 5.92 21.06
N TRP A 97 10.95 4.72 21.38
CA TRP A 97 10.93 4.22 22.76
C TRP A 97 12.35 4.05 23.32
N LEU A 98 13.27 3.50 22.54
CA LEU A 98 14.67 3.34 22.94
C LEU A 98 15.35 4.69 23.16
N LEU A 99 15.20 5.64 22.24
CA LEU A 99 15.75 7.00 22.39
C LEU A 99 15.17 7.74 23.59
N ARG A 100 13.90 7.48 23.93
CA ARG A 100 13.24 8.03 25.12
C ARG A 100 13.84 7.47 26.40
N ARG A 101 14.10 6.16 26.44
CA ARG A 101 14.73 5.51 27.58
C ARG A 101 16.19 5.94 27.76
N LEU A 102 16.89 6.23 26.65
CA LEU A 102 18.27 6.73 26.66
C LEU A 102 18.37 8.24 26.91
N GLY A 103 17.25 8.96 27.05
CA GLY A 103 17.24 10.41 27.26
C GLY A 103 17.82 11.22 26.09
N ARG A 104 17.94 10.62 24.90
CA ARG A 104 18.52 11.26 23.69
C ARG A 104 17.49 12.00 22.85
N LEU A 105 16.25 12.09 23.34
CA LEU A 105 15.20 12.84 22.69
C LEU A 105 15.29 14.31 23.07
N GLN A 106 15.56 15.16 22.07
CA GLN A 106 15.80 16.60 22.24
C GLN A 106 14.51 17.42 22.44
N TYR A 107 13.36 16.79 22.70
CA TYR A 107 12.11 17.50 22.93
C TYR A 107 11.83 17.70 24.42
N VAL A 108 11.42 18.92 24.79
CA VAL A 108 11.03 19.28 26.16
C VAL A 108 9.70 18.62 26.47
N THR A 109 9.71 17.63 27.37
CA THR A 109 8.50 16.85 27.74
C THR A 109 7.71 17.47 28.87
N ARG A 110 8.31 18.40 29.63
CA ARG A 110 7.67 18.98 30.81
C ARG A 110 7.10 20.35 30.48
N PHE A 111 5.81 20.48 30.77
CA PHE A 111 5.20 21.78 30.92
C PHE A 111 5.78 22.42 32.17
N ASP A 112 6.21 23.67 32.05
CA ASP A 112 6.80 24.50 33.07
C ASP A 112 5.68 25.45 33.52
N PRO A 113 5.06 25.20 34.69
CA PRO A 113 3.97 26.02 35.19
C PRO A 113 4.40 27.45 35.53
N SER A 114 5.72 27.70 35.62
CA SER A 114 6.29 29.01 35.95
C SER A 114 6.71 29.81 34.72
N ALA A 115 6.62 29.24 33.51
CA ALA A 115 6.95 29.96 32.28
C ALA A 115 5.81 30.89 31.84
N GLU A 116 6.08 32.19 31.75
CA GLU A 116 5.16 33.18 31.17
C GLU A 116 4.88 32.91 29.69
N SER A 117 5.86 32.40 28.94
CA SER A 117 5.70 32.01 27.54
C SER A 117 6.78 31.03 27.08
N TYR A 118 6.40 30.14 26.16
CA TYR A 118 7.33 29.30 25.40
C TYR A 118 7.83 29.95 24.10
N ARG A 119 7.37 31.17 23.80
CA ARG A 119 7.80 31.90 22.62
C ARG A 119 9.22 32.40 22.83
N ILE A 120 10.08 32.07 21.88
CA ILE A 120 11.43 32.61 21.81
C ILE A 120 11.31 33.95 21.09
N GLU A 121 11.56 35.06 21.79
CA GLU A 121 11.59 36.38 21.17
C GLU A 121 12.92 36.57 20.43
N VAL A 122 12.84 36.65 19.11
CA VAL A 122 14.00 36.90 18.26
C VAL A 122 14.18 38.41 18.12
N ALA A 123 15.34 38.93 18.50
CA ALA A 123 15.66 40.35 18.40
C ALA A 123 15.54 40.84 16.95
N LYS A 124 15.06 42.08 16.74
CA LYS A 124 14.87 42.64 15.38
C LYS A 124 16.17 42.80 14.57
N ASP A 125 17.32 42.83 15.24
CA ASP A 125 18.66 42.86 14.61
C ASP A 125 19.26 41.45 14.41
N HIS A 126 18.50 40.39 14.70
CA HIS A 126 18.97 39.04 14.47
C HIS A 126 19.13 38.79 12.97
N ARG A 127 20.38 38.78 12.51
CA ARG A 127 20.73 38.33 11.17
C ARG A 127 20.54 36.83 11.11
N VAL A 128 19.50 36.39 10.40
CA VAL A 128 19.16 34.99 10.21
C VAL A 128 20.39 34.21 9.73
N ARG A 129 20.95 33.36 10.60
CA ARG A 129 21.95 32.36 10.24
C ARG A 129 21.23 31.04 10.05
N LEU A 130 21.50 30.36 8.96
CA LEU A 130 20.89 29.05 8.66
C LEU A 130 21.26 27.98 9.70
N GLU A 131 22.38 28.19 10.41
CA GLU A 131 22.89 27.33 11.47
C GLU A 131 22.09 27.48 12.78
N GLU A 132 21.58 28.69 13.04
CA GLU A 132 20.78 29.04 14.22
C GLU A 132 19.60 29.91 13.76
N PRO A 133 18.50 29.29 13.30
CA PRO A 133 17.42 30.00 12.63
C PRO A 133 16.48 30.77 13.57
N PHE A 134 16.66 30.64 14.89
CA PHE A 134 15.82 31.24 15.92
C PHE A 134 16.68 31.95 16.97
#